data_AF-A0AA96JVL5-F1
#
_entry.id   AF-A0AA96JVL5-F1
#
_cell.length_a   1.000
_cell.length_b   1.000
_cell.length_c   1.000
_cell.angle_alpha   90.00
_cell.angle_beta   90.00
_cell.angle_gamma   90.00
#
_symmetry.space_group_name_H-M   'P 1'
#
loop_
_entity.id
_entity.type
_entity.pdbx_description
1 polymer ?
#
loop_
_entity_poly.entity_id
_entity_poly.type
_entity_poly.pdbx_seq_one_letter_code
_entity_poly.pdbx_strand_id
1 'polypeptide(L)'
;MVLGEIPTTRVSARLQQSPGHLIRVAQQVHTRLWSEHVGADLTAPQFAVLLVLALEPGADQRTVGERASLDKATMAEMVARLVRRGLVLRRRDPADGRRKLLALSQGGAQAVREATGGVVRVQRTLFEPLSPEEQLEIVRVMAKIARLEPAQVAVLSDARPMLDAQRAIGYLIRVSQQVHTKLWSEHVGSELTAPQYAVLDALELEPGADQRTVGELASLDKATMAEMVSRLVRRGLVQRRRDPSDGRRNLLSLSPAGQDLLHRSAAGVAQVQRLLLAPLEEHEHETALALIAKAARF
;
A
#
# COMPACT_ATOMS: atom_id res chain seq x y z
N MET A 1 6.37 32.37 -29.77
CA MET A 1 5.28 31.44 -29.43
C MET A 1 5.60 30.89 -28.06
N VAL A 2 5.01 31.48 -27.01
CA VAL A 2 5.32 31.17 -25.62
C VAL A 2 4.70 29.81 -25.29
N LEU A 3 5.55 28.83 -24.94
CA LEU A 3 5.09 27.60 -24.31
C LEU A 3 4.44 28.01 -22.99
N GLY A 4 3.11 28.03 -22.95
CA GLY A 4 2.37 28.34 -21.74
C GLY A 4 2.78 27.36 -20.66
N GLU A 5 3.19 27.90 -19.50
CA GLU A 5 3.37 27.12 -18.28
C GLU A 5 2.07 26.33 -18.05
N ILE A 6 2.12 25.02 -18.26
CA ILE A 6 1.06 24.13 -17.78
C ILE A 6 1.23 24.15 -16.26
N PRO A 7 0.25 24.66 -15.50
CA PRO A 7 0.45 24.78 -14.07
C PRO A 7 0.49 23.38 -13.44
N THR A 8 1.45 23.16 -12.55
CA THR A 8 1.70 21.94 -11.76
C THR A 8 0.46 21.38 -11.05
N THR A 9 -0.58 22.21 -10.92
CA THR A 9 -1.92 21.83 -10.45
C THR A 9 -2.60 20.76 -11.31
N ARG A 10 -2.37 20.68 -12.64
CA ARG A 10 -3.05 19.69 -13.51
C ARG A 10 -2.54 18.26 -13.33
N VAL A 11 -1.24 18.08 -13.11
CA VAL A 11 -0.65 16.74 -12.88
C VAL A 11 -1.00 16.23 -11.50
N SER A 12 -0.88 17.12 -10.52
CA SER A 12 -1.37 16.88 -9.16
C SER A 12 -2.81 16.39 -9.19
N ALA A 13 -3.69 17.00 -10.00
CA ALA A 13 -5.10 16.59 -10.07
C ALA A 13 -5.30 15.17 -10.62
N ARG A 14 -4.64 14.76 -11.73
CA ARG A 14 -4.81 13.41 -12.31
C ARG A 14 -4.35 12.32 -11.35
N LEU A 15 -3.18 12.48 -10.73
CA LEU A 15 -2.64 11.48 -9.80
C LEU A 15 -3.37 11.49 -8.45
N GLN A 16 -3.84 12.66 -7.98
CA GLN A 16 -4.68 12.76 -6.77
C GLN A 16 -6.09 12.19 -6.95
N GLN A 17 -6.54 11.98 -8.19
CA GLN A 17 -7.81 11.31 -8.50
C GLN A 17 -7.63 9.81 -8.81
N SER A 18 -6.41 9.28 -8.78
CA SER A 18 -6.14 7.87 -9.06
C SER A 18 -6.19 7.03 -7.78
N PRO A 19 -7.19 6.15 -7.59
CA PRO A 19 -7.31 5.35 -6.37
C PRO A 19 -6.08 4.46 -6.13
N GLY A 20 -5.53 3.85 -7.18
CA GLY A 20 -4.32 3.02 -7.08
C GLY A 20 -3.08 3.82 -6.66
N HIS A 21 -2.97 5.07 -7.11
CA HIS A 21 -1.91 5.98 -6.66
C HIS A 21 -2.09 6.32 -5.18
N LEU A 22 -3.28 6.77 -4.77
CA LEU A 22 -3.56 7.16 -3.39
C LEU A 22 -3.37 6.01 -2.39
N ILE A 23 -3.85 4.80 -2.71
CA ILE A 23 -3.67 3.60 -1.88
C ILE A 23 -2.18 3.27 -1.72
N ARG A 24 -1.40 3.36 -2.81
CA ARG A 24 0.05 3.16 -2.75
C ARG A 24 0.73 4.17 -1.84
N VAL A 25 0.37 5.44 -1.95
CA VAL A 25 0.95 6.52 -1.11
C VAL A 25 0.57 6.31 0.35
N ALA A 26 -0.69 6.00 0.64
CA ALA A 26 -1.11 5.62 1.99
C ALA A 26 -0.32 4.43 2.54
N GLN A 27 -0.02 3.42 1.71
CA GLN A 27 0.83 2.30 2.12
C GLN A 27 2.29 2.71 2.36
N GLN A 28 2.83 3.68 1.61
CA GLN A 28 4.18 4.22 1.86
C GLN A 28 4.22 4.95 3.20
N VAL A 29 3.24 5.81 3.49
CA VAL A 29 3.09 6.49 4.78
C VAL A 29 2.98 5.46 5.92
N HIS A 30 2.09 4.47 5.79
CA HIS A 30 1.94 3.40 6.76
C HIS A 30 3.25 2.64 7.00
N THR A 31 3.99 2.30 5.95
CA THR A 31 5.27 1.57 6.05
C THR A 31 6.32 2.41 6.79
N ARG A 32 6.38 3.71 6.51
CA ARG A 32 7.28 4.65 7.18
C ARG A 32 6.95 4.77 8.67
N LEU A 33 5.69 5.06 9.00
CA LEU A 33 5.23 5.15 10.39
C LEU A 33 5.44 3.85 11.16
N TRP A 34 5.24 2.70 10.51
CA TRP A 34 5.52 1.40 11.09
C TRP A 34 7.00 1.27 11.49
N SER A 35 7.91 1.62 10.58
CA SER A 35 9.35 1.60 10.86
C SER A 35 9.73 2.57 11.99
N GLU A 36 9.10 3.73 12.06
CA GLU A 36 9.37 4.76 13.07
C GLU A 36 8.85 4.39 14.47
N HIS A 37 7.68 3.74 14.57
CA HIS A 37 7.00 3.53 15.86
C HIS A 37 7.00 2.10 16.38
N VAL A 38 7.14 1.10 15.50
CA VAL A 38 7.18 -0.33 15.85
C VAL A 38 8.59 -0.89 15.68
N GLY A 39 9.28 -0.47 14.61
CA GLY A 39 10.65 -0.92 14.29
C GLY A 39 10.70 -1.99 13.20
N ALA A 40 11.93 -2.33 12.78
CA ALA A 40 12.18 -3.21 11.64
C ALA A 40 12.06 -4.71 11.96
N ASP A 41 12.14 -5.09 13.25
CA ASP A 41 12.20 -6.50 13.66
C ASP A 41 10.86 -7.23 13.54
N LEU A 42 9.75 -6.50 13.53
CA LEU A 42 8.42 -7.06 13.38
C LEU A 42 7.65 -6.29 12.32
N THR A 43 7.42 -6.90 11.17
CA THR A 43 6.68 -6.28 10.06
C THR A 43 5.17 -6.26 10.34
N ALA A 44 4.42 -5.35 9.70
CA ALA A 44 2.96 -5.28 9.84
C ALA A 44 2.23 -6.62 9.53
N PRO A 45 2.58 -7.37 8.47
CA PRO A 45 2.01 -8.70 8.25
C PRO A 45 2.35 -9.71 9.35
N GLN A 46 3.57 -9.68 9.88
CA GLN A 46 3.96 -10.56 10.99
C GLN A 46 3.16 -10.24 12.25
N PHE A 47 3.02 -8.96 12.59
CA PHE A 47 2.20 -8.54 13.73
C PHE A 47 0.74 -8.97 13.56
N ALA A 48 0.16 -8.84 12.36
CA ALA A 48 -1.21 -9.30 12.08
C ALA A 48 -1.36 -10.82 12.34
N VAL A 49 -0.41 -11.64 11.89
CA VAL A 49 -0.40 -13.09 12.18
C VAL A 49 -0.31 -13.37 13.67
N LEU A 50 0.60 -12.68 14.39
CA LEU A 50 0.75 -12.88 15.83
C LEU A 50 -0.49 -12.44 16.61
N LEU A 51 -1.12 -11.36 16.20
CA LEU A 51 -2.37 -10.88 16.80
C LEU A 51 -3.51 -11.89 16.62
N VAL A 52 -3.70 -12.43 15.40
CA VAL A 52 -4.72 -13.46 15.16
C VAL A 52 -4.48 -14.66 16.08
N LEU A 53 -3.23 -15.09 16.24
CA LEU A 53 -2.89 -16.19 17.14
C LEU A 53 -3.04 -15.86 18.63
N ALA A 54 -2.97 -14.58 19.01
CA ALA A 54 -3.28 -14.13 20.37
C ALA A 54 -4.79 -14.24 20.65
N LEU A 55 -5.62 -13.91 19.67
CA LEU A 55 -7.08 -13.93 19.77
C LEU A 55 -7.66 -15.34 19.61
N GLU A 56 -7.03 -16.18 18.78
CA GLU A 56 -7.46 -17.54 18.49
C GLU A 56 -6.32 -18.56 18.60
N PRO A 57 -5.89 -18.88 19.83
CA PRO A 57 -4.94 -19.95 20.05
C PRO A 57 -5.49 -21.27 19.51
N GLY A 58 -4.67 -21.98 18.74
CA GLY A 58 -5.04 -23.25 18.12
C GLY A 58 -5.64 -23.12 16.72
N ALA A 59 -5.77 -21.91 16.16
CA ALA A 59 -6.14 -21.76 14.76
C ALA A 59 -5.13 -22.45 13.83
N ASP A 60 -5.62 -23.00 12.72
CA ASP A 60 -4.73 -23.56 11.69
C ASP A 60 -4.21 -22.46 10.75
N GLN A 61 -3.20 -22.81 9.95
CA GLN A 61 -2.56 -21.87 9.05
C GLN A 61 -3.52 -21.26 8.01
N ARG A 62 -4.57 -21.99 7.60
CA ARG A 62 -5.55 -21.47 6.64
C ARG A 62 -6.37 -20.38 7.29
N THR A 63 -6.95 -20.65 8.46
CA THR A 63 -7.72 -19.68 9.23
C THR A 63 -6.90 -18.43 9.54
N VAL A 64 -5.64 -18.60 9.95
CA VAL A 64 -4.76 -17.46 10.25
C VAL A 64 -4.45 -16.64 8.99
N GLY A 65 -4.17 -17.30 7.86
CA GLY A 65 -3.94 -16.63 6.58
C GLY A 65 -5.16 -15.83 6.10
N GLU A 66 -6.35 -16.42 6.20
CA GLU A 66 -7.63 -15.76 5.85
C GLU A 66 -7.88 -14.52 6.73
N ARG A 67 -7.61 -14.60 8.04
CA ARG A 67 -7.80 -13.46 8.98
C ARG A 67 -6.70 -12.39 8.87
N ALA A 68 -5.49 -12.75 8.46
CA ALA A 68 -4.39 -11.81 8.26
C ALA A 68 -4.34 -11.21 6.84
N SER A 69 -5.26 -11.62 5.96
CA SER A 69 -5.23 -11.35 4.51
C SER A 69 -3.87 -11.68 3.89
N LEU A 70 -3.47 -12.95 4.04
CA LEU A 70 -2.26 -13.51 3.43
C LEU A 70 -2.64 -14.72 2.58
N ASP A 71 -2.12 -14.76 1.35
CA ASP A 71 -2.27 -15.93 0.50
C ASP A 71 -1.56 -17.16 1.11
N LYS A 72 -1.90 -18.36 0.62
CA LYS A 72 -1.40 -19.63 1.14
C LYS A 72 0.13 -19.73 1.13
N ALA A 73 0.79 -19.25 0.07
CA ALA A 73 2.23 -19.35 -0.08
C ALA A 73 2.95 -18.40 0.89
N THR A 74 2.53 -17.13 0.89
CA THR A 74 3.03 -16.10 1.80
C THR A 74 2.82 -16.51 3.26
N MET A 75 1.64 -17.02 3.61
CA MET A 75 1.33 -17.49 4.96
C MET A 75 2.22 -18.66 5.38
N ALA A 76 2.47 -19.64 4.49
CA ALA A 76 3.33 -20.79 4.79
C ALA A 76 4.76 -20.36 5.12
N GLU A 77 5.31 -19.47 4.29
CA GLU A 77 6.63 -18.91 4.54
C GLU A 77 6.66 -18.08 5.83
N MET A 78 5.61 -17.28 6.07
CA MET A 78 5.47 -16.46 7.27
C MET A 78 5.49 -17.31 8.55
N VAL A 79 4.66 -18.36 8.62
CA VAL A 79 4.66 -19.28 9.77
C VAL A 79 6.04 -19.92 9.93
N ALA A 80 6.66 -20.39 8.85
CA ALA A 80 7.98 -21.02 8.93
C ALA A 80 9.04 -20.06 9.50
N ARG A 81 9.01 -18.78 9.11
CA ARG A 81 9.89 -17.74 9.66
C ARG A 81 9.58 -17.44 11.12
N LEU A 82 8.31 -17.29 11.51
CA LEU A 82 7.91 -16.99 12.89
C LEU A 82 8.18 -18.16 13.86
N VAL A 83 8.06 -19.41 13.40
CA VAL A 83 8.45 -20.61 14.18
C VAL A 83 9.97 -20.65 14.35
N ARG A 84 10.75 -20.39 13.29
CA ARG A 84 12.22 -20.33 13.40
C ARG A 84 12.70 -19.24 14.36
N ARG A 85 11.98 -18.11 14.42
CA ARG A 85 12.24 -17.02 15.38
C ARG A 85 11.73 -17.33 16.80
N GLY A 86 11.11 -18.48 17.03
CA GLY A 86 10.57 -18.85 18.33
C GLY A 86 9.36 -18.02 18.77
N LEU A 87 8.68 -17.32 17.85
CA LEU A 87 7.49 -16.50 18.15
C LEU A 87 6.18 -17.29 18.06
N VAL A 88 6.16 -18.33 17.23
CA VAL A 88 4.98 -19.18 17.00
C VAL A 88 5.34 -20.63 17.32
N LEU A 89 4.43 -21.32 17.99
CA LEU A 89 4.46 -22.76 18.21
C LEU A 89 3.56 -23.46 17.20
N ARG A 90 3.99 -24.65 16.76
CA ARG A 90 3.21 -25.51 15.86
C ARG A 90 3.04 -26.89 16.48
N ARG A 91 1.80 -27.34 16.66
CA ARG A 91 1.46 -28.64 17.23
C ARG A 91 0.59 -29.44 16.25
N ARG A 92 0.65 -30.77 16.31
CA ARG A 92 -0.33 -31.63 15.61
C ARG A 92 -1.67 -31.51 16.33
N ASP A 93 -2.75 -31.46 15.56
CA ASP A 93 -4.10 -31.51 16.14
C ASP A 93 -4.35 -32.94 16.69
N PRO A 94 -4.71 -33.09 17.97
CA PRO A 94 -5.05 -34.39 18.55
C PRO A 94 -6.26 -35.07 17.89
N ALA A 95 -7.19 -34.29 17.33
CA ALA A 95 -8.40 -34.79 16.67
C ALA A 95 -8.16 -35.14 15.18
N ASP A 96 -7.18 -34.50 14.54
CA ASP A 96 -6.78 -34.77 13.16
C ASP A 96 -5.25 -34.62 12.99
N GLY A 97 -4.52 -35.73 13.02
CA GLY A 97 -3.06 -35.71 12.89
C GLY A 97 -2.50 -35.11 11.59
N ARG A 98 -3.35 -34.88 10.57
CA ARG A 98 -2.99 -34.18 9.32
C ARG A 98 -3.06 -32.66 9.47
N ARG A 99 -3.84 -32.16 10.43
CA ARG A 99 -3.97 -30.74 10.76
C ARG A 99 -2.89 -30.28 11.73
N LYS A 100 -2.41 -29.05 11.53
CA LYS A 100 -1.43 -28.41 12.41
C LYS A 100 -2.03 -27.15 13.00
N LEU A 101 -2.05 -27.09 14.31
CA LEU A 101 -2.54 -25.96 15.08
C LEU A 101 -1.39 -25.03 15.44
N LEU A 102 -1.66 -23.73 15.40
CA LEU A 102 -0.69 -22.68 15.69
C LEU A 102 -1.08 -21.96 16.99
N ALA A 103 -0.08 -21.55 17.75
CA ALA A 103 -0.28 -20.73 18.94
C ALA A 103 0.92 -19.81 19.13
N LEU A 104 0.75 -18.72 19.87
CA LEU A 104 1.88 -17.91 20.30
C LEU A 104 2.78 -18.69 21.27
N SER A 105 4.09 -18.48 21.16
CA SER A 105 5.01 -18.79 22.26
C SER A 105 4.97 -17.66 23.31
N GLN A 106 5.67 -17.83 24.43
CA GLN A 106 5.89 -16.71 25.37
C GLN A 106 6.60 -15.52 24.70
N GLY A 107 7.60 -15.79 23.84
CA GLY A 107 8.29 -14.75 23.07
C GLY A 107 7.37 -14.07 22.05
N GLY A 108 6.48 -14.80 21.40
CA GLY A 108 5.46 -14.24 20.50
C GLY A 108 4.48 -13.32 21.24
N ALA A 109 4.00 -13.76 22.41
CA ALA A 109 3.13 -12.94 23.26
C ALA A 109 3.84 -11.66 23.75
N GLN A 110 5.13 -11.75 24.09
CA GLN A 110 5.93 -10.58 24.46
C GLN A 110 6.10 -9.62 23.27
N ALA A 111 6.44 -10.12 22.08
CA ALA A 111 6.59 -9.31 20.89
C ALA A 111 5.29 -8.55 20.52
N VAL A 112 4.12 -9.17 20.69
CA VAL A 112 2.83 -8.49 20.50
C VAL A 112 2.65 -7.35 21.52
N ARG A 113 2.93 -7.61 22.81
CA ARG A 113 2.82 -6.58 23.86
C ARG A 113 3.71 -5.38 23.58
N GLU A 114 4.97 -5.62 23.24
CA GLU A 114 5.95 -4.57 22.93
C GLU A 114 5.56 -3.76 21.69
N ALA A 115 5.08 -4.42 20.64
CA ALA A 115 4.68 -3.75 19.40
C ALA A 115 3.37 -2.96 19.53
N THR A 116 2.44 -3.37 20.41
CA THR A 116 1.09 -2.78 20.54
C THR A 116 1.13 -1.26 20.69
N GLY A 117 2.00 -0.72 21.55
CA GLY A 117 2.11 0.72 21.75
C GLY A 117 2.54 1.49 20.49
N GLY A 118 3.44 0.89 19.70
CA GLY A 118 3.85 1.42 18.40
C GLY A 118 2.72 1.38 17.37
N VAL A 119 2.00 0.26 17.30
CA VAL A 119 0.86 0.08 16.39
C VAL A 119 -0.24 1.10 16.68
N VAL A 120 -0.57 1.34 17.95
CA VAL A 120 -1.55 2.35 18.35
C VAL A 120 -1.12 3.75 17.91
N ARG A 121 0.18 4.09 17.98
CA ARG A 121 0.70 5.38 17.47
C ARG A 121 0.56 5.47 15.95
N VAL A 122 0.95 4.43 15.21
CA VAL A 122 0.77 4.38 13.74
C VAL A 122 -0.68 4.64 13.35
N GLN A 123 -1.62 3.93 14.00
CA GLN A 123 -3.05 4.08 13.73
C GLN A 123 -3.54 5.48 14.05
N ARG A 124 -3.15 6.03 15.21
CA ARG A 124 -3.51 7.40 15.60
C ARG A 124 -3.02 8.43 14.59
N THR A 125 -1.75 8.34 14.17
CA THR A 125 -1.16 9.28 13.22
C THR A 125 -1.82 9.18 11.85
N LEU A 126 -2.18 7.98 11.38
CA LEU A 126 -2.93 7.82 10.12
C LEU A 126 -4.33 8.46 10.18
N PHE A 127 -4.94 8.57 11.36
CA PHE A 127 -6.27 9.15 11.55
C PHE A 127 -6.28 10.63 11.96
N GLU A 128 -5.16 11.16 12.42
CA GLU A 128 -5.04 12.57 12.84
C GLU A 128 -5.59 13.58 11.82
N PRO A 129 -5.45 13.39 10.49
CA PRO A 129 -6.01 14.30 9.49
C PRO A 129 -7.53 14.19 9.26
N LEU A 130 -8.22 13.26 9.92
CA LEU A 130 -9.62 12.88 9.66
C LEU A 130 -10.51 13.17 10.87
N SER A 131 -11.68 13.78 10.66
CA SER A 131 -12.70 13.90 11.71
C SER A 131 -13.24 12.53 12.16
N PRO A 132 -13.87 12.39 13.33
CA PRO A 132 -14.45 11.13 13.77
C PRO A 132 -15.40 10.47 12.75
N GLU A 133 -16.20 11.27 12.06
CA GLU A 133 -17.10 10.81 10.99
C GLU A 133 -16.32 10.32 9.78
N GLU A 134 -15.27 11.06 9.39
CA GLU A 134 -14.37 10.69 8.30
C GLU A 134 -13.56 9.42 8.61
N GLN A 135 -13.21 9.18 9.88
CA GLN A 135 -12.53 7.96 10.32
C GLN A 135 -13.42 6.72 10.15
N LEU A 136 -14.71 6.83 10.48
CA LEU A 136 -15.68 5.76 10.23
C LEU A 136 -15.84 5.51 8.74
N GLU A 137 -15.96 6.59 7.98
CA GLU A 137 -16.20 6.51 6.55
C GLU A 137 -15.01 5.95 5.78
N ILE A 138 -13.78 6.36 6.11
CA ILE A 138 -12.57 5.82 5.45
C ILE A 138 -12.41 4.33 5.74
N VAL A 139 -12.72 3.88 6.96
CA VAL A 139 -12.69 2.45 7.31
C VAL A 139 -13.71 1.68 6.49
N ARG A 140 -14.92 2.21 6.32
CA ARG A 140 -15.99 1.61 5.53
C ARG A 140 -15.60 1.47 4.06
N VAL A 141 -15.17 2.55 3.41
CA VAL A 141 -14.80 2.51 1.99
C VAL A 141 -13.54 1.68 1.74
N MET A 142 -12.54 1.74 2.63
CA MET A 142 -11.34 0.93 2.50
C MET A 142 -11.61 -0.56 2.73
N ALA A 143 -12.56 -0.92 3.60
CA ALA A 143 -12.98 -2.32 3.75
C ALA A 143 -13.66 -2.86 2.47
N LYS A 144 -14.50 -2.05 1.81
CA LYS A 144 -15.09 -2.39 0.51
C LYS A 144 -14.00 -2.57 -0.57
N ILE A 145 -13.04 -1.65 -0.67
CA ILE A 145 -11.91 -1.73 -1.62
C ILE A 145 -11.03 -2.96 -1.33
N ALA A 146 -10.79 -3.26 -0.06
CA ALA A 146 -10.04 -4.43 0.39
C ALA A 146 -10.78 -5.76 0.14
N ARG A 147 -12.05 -5.71 -0.29
CA ARG A 147 -12.92 -6.88 -0.58
C ARG A 147 -12.99 -7.83 0.61
N LEU A 148 -13.07 -7.26 1.82
CA LEU A 148 -13.20 -8.05 3.04
C LEU A 148 -14.64 -8.49 3.20
N GLU A 149 -14.82 -9.77 3.51
CA GLU A 149 -16.12 -10.34 3.85
C GLU A 149 -16.59 -9.84 5.23
N PRO A 150 -17.92 -9.76 5.49
CA PRO A 150 -18.44 -9.31 6.79
C PRO A 150 -17.83 -10.04 7.99
N ALA A 151 -17.53 -11.34 7.86
CA ALA A 151 -16.87 -12.12 8.90
C ALA A 151 -15.43 -11.64 9.20
N GLN A 152 -14.66 -11.23 8.18
CA GLN A 152 -13.31 -10.69 8.38
C GLN A 152 -13.37 -9.31 9.06
N VAL A 153 -14.38 -8.51 8.70
CA VAL A 153 -14.65 -7.21 9.34
C VAL A 153 -15.11 -7.39 10.80
N ALA A 154 -15.93 -8.40 11.09
CA ALA A 154 -16.40 -8.71 12.45
C ALA A 154 -15.26 -9.12 13.39
N VAL A 155 -14.30 -9.91 12.90
CA VAL A 155 -13.12 -10.33 13.68
C VAL A 155 -12.20 -9.17 14.02
N LEU A 156 -12.02 -8.22 13.09
CA LEU A 156 -11.35 -6.94 13.36
C LEU A 156 -12.15 -6.12 14.38
N SER A 157 -13.47 -6.31 14.42
CA SER A 157 -14.38 -5.57 15.30
C SER A 157 -14.53 -6.14 16.72
N ASP A 158 -14.25 -7.43 16.91
CA ASP A 158 -14.35 -8.14 18.19
C ASP A 158 -13.03 -8.16 18.98
N ALA A 159 -11.91 -7.75 18.38
CA ALA A 159 -10.60 -7.56 19.03
C ALA A 159 -10.51 -6.34 19.98
N ARG A 160 -11.65 -6.00 20.61
CA ARG A 160 -11.93 -4.71 21.29
C ARG A 160 -10.97 -4.28 22.40
N PRO A 161 -10.19 -5.15 23.08
CA PRO A 161 -9.19 -4.63 24.03
C PRO A 161 -7.81 -4.33 23.43
N MET A 162 -7.43 -4.92 22.28
CA MET A 162 -6.05 -4.81 21.77
C MET A 162 -5.91 -4.00 20.49
N LEU A 163 -6.91 -4.01 19.60
CA LEU A 163 -6.99 -3.15 18.42
C LEU A 163 -8.47 -2.89 18.15
N ASP A 164 -8.96 -1.78 18.67
CA ASP A 164 -10.29 -1.24 18.44
C ASP A 164 -10.66 -1.33 16.94
N ALA A 165 -11.88 -1.76 16.63
CA ALA A 165 -12.40 -1.99 15.27
C ALA A 165 -12.21 -0.78 14.35
N GLN A 166 -12.31 0.41 14.93
CA GLN A 166 -12.09 1.70 14.27
C GLN A 166 -10.61 1.94 13.92
N ARG A 167 -9.68 1.12 14.41
CA ARG A 167 -8.23 1.34 14.34
C ARG A 167 -7.50 0.53 13.27
N ALA A 168 -8.14 -0.38 12.55
CA ALA A 168 -7.47 -1.25 11.57
C ALA A 168 -7.06 -0.56 10.24
N ILE A 169 -6.99 0.78 10.17
CA ILE A 169 -6.70 1.49 8.90
C ILE A 169 -5.37 1.06 8.25
N GLY A 170 -4.30 0.84 9.03
CA GLY A 170 -3.04 0.33 8.48
C GLY A 170 -3.16 -1.07 7.87
N TYR A 171 -4.03 -1.91 8.44
CA TYR A 171 -4.38 -3.21 7.87
C TYR A 171 -5.16 -3.04 6.56
N LEU A 172 -6.19 -2.18 6.56
CA LEU A 172 -7.02 -1.93 5.37
C LEU A 172 -6.21 -1.32 4.23
N ILE A 173 -5.34 -0.34 4.50
CA ILE A 173 -4.40 0.23 3.54
C ILE A 173 -3.54 -0.86 2.91
N ARG A 174 -2.98 -1.76 3.73
CA ARG A 174 -2.16 -2.87 3.25
C ARG A 174 -2.95 -3.82 2.35
N VAL A 175 -4.16 -4.21 2.75
CA VAL A 175 -4.98 -5.15 1.97
C VAL A 175 -5.47 -4.49 0.67
N SER A 176 -5.89 -3.22 0.71
CA SER A 176 -6.22 -2.46 -0.49
C SER A 176 -5.02 -2.36 -1.45
N GLN A 177 -3.79 -2.21 -0.93
CA GLN A 177 -2.58 -2.25 -1.76
C GLN A 177 -2.32 -3.65 -2.35
N GLN A 178 -2.65 -4.74 -1.64
CA GLN A 178 -2.58 -6.10 -2.20
C GLN A 178 -3.59 -6.28 -3.35
N VAL A 179 -4.83 -5.80 -3.18
CA VAL A 179 -5.85 -5.80 -4.24
C VAL A 179 -5.36 -5.01 -5.45
N HIS A 180 -4.85 -3.78 -5.24
CA HIS A 180 -4.26 -2.97 -6.31
C HIS A 180 -3.12 -3.71 -7.02
N THR A 181 -2.19 -4.31 -6.28
CA THR A 181 -1.04 -5.04 -6.85
C THR A 181 -1.50 -6.23 -7.70
N LYS A 182 -2.50 -6.98 -7.23
CA LYS A 182 -3.10 -8.09 -7.99
C LYS A 182 -3.73 -7.60 -9.29
N LEU A 183 -4.62 -6.60 -9.20
CA LEU A 183 -5.29 -6.04 -10.37
C LEU A 183 -4.29 -5.47 -11.39
N TRP A 184 -3.23 -4.82 -10.90
CA TRP A 184 -2.14 -4.32 -11.74
C TRP A 184 -1.47 -5.44 -12.52
N SER A 185 -1.10 -6.53 -11.85
CA SER A 185 -0.51 -7.70 -12.51
C SER A 185 -1.44 -8.31 -13.56
N GLU A 186 -2.75 -8.32 -13.32
CA GLU A 186 -3.76 -8.92 -14.21
C GLU A 186 -4.03 -8.06 -15.46
N HIS A 187 -4.05 -6.72 -15.33
CA HIS A 187 -4.55 -5.83 -16.38
C HIS A 187 -3.47 -4.94 -17.03
N VAL A 188 -2.34 -4.71 -16.36
CA VAL A 188 -1.20 -3.95 -16.90
C VAL A 188 -0.01 -4.86 -17.15
N GLY A 189 0.20 -5.87 -16.31
CA GLY A 189 1.30 -6.83 -16.41
C GLY A 189 2.55 -6.38 -15.66
N SER A 190 3.67 -7.05 -15.95
CA SER A 190 4.94 -6.89 -15.21
C SER A 190 5.96 -5.97 -15.88
N GLU A 191 5.71 -5.51 -17.11
CA GLU A 191 6.64 -4.65 -17.86
C GLU A 191 6.77 -3.25 -17.25
N LEU A 192 5.68 -2.74 -16.67
CA LEU A 192 5.60 -1.42 -16.07
C LEU A 192 4.98 -1.53 -14.68
N THR A 193 5.68 -1.05 -13.66
CA THR A 193 5.14 -1.01 -12.28
C THR A 193 4.29 0.24 -12.06
N ALA A 194 3.38 0.23 -11.09
CA ALA A 194 2.55 1.40 -10.77
C ALA A 194 3.37 2.68 -10.46
N PRO A 195 4.47 2.61 -9.69
CA PRO A 195 5.37 3.77 -9.53
C PRO A 195 6.03 4.23 -10.83
N GLN A 196 6.43 3.30 -11.71
CA GLN A 196 7.02 3.67 -13.01
C GLN A 196 5.98 4.36 -13.89
N TYR A 197 4.75 3.83 -13.95
CA TYR A 197 3.65 4.48 -14.66
C TYR A 197 3.42 5.90 -14.14
N ALA A 198 3.38 6.10 -12.81
CA ALA A 198 3.19 7.44 -12.23
C ALA A 198 4.31 8.42 -12.64
N VAL A 199 5.56 7.95 -12.73
CA VAL A 199 6.67 8.76 -13.24
C VAL A 199 6.51 9.08 -14.73
N LEU A 200 6.09 8.11 -15.55
CA LEU A 200 5.88 8.34 -16.97
C LEU A 200 4.69 9.29 -17.23
N ASP A 201 3.58 9.12 -16.52
CA ASP A 201 2.39 9.98 -16.60
C ASP A 201 2.71 11.42 -16.14
N ALA A 202 3.51 11.59 -15.07
CA ALA A 202 3.98 12.91 -14.66
C ALA A 202 4.85 13.58 -15.74
N LEU A 203 5.75 12.82 -16.39
CA LEU A 203 6.61 13.33 -17.47
C LEU A 203 5.86 13.60 -18.78
N GLU A 204 4.76 12.90 -19.05
CA GLU A 204 3.87 13.20 -20.17
C GLU A 204 3.24 14.59 -20.00
N LEU A 205 2.79 14.90 -18.80
CA LEU A 205 2.08 16.13 -18.51
C LEU A 205 3.02 17.33 -18.28
N GLU A 206 4.21 17.09 -17.71
CA GLU A 206 5.26 18.10 -17.53
C GLU A 206 6.59 17.67 -18.19
N PRO A 207 6.68 17.69 -19.53
CA PRO A 207 7.94 17.44 -20.22
C PRO A 207 8.97 18.50 -19.84
N GLY A 208 10.17 18.06 -19.50
CA GLY A 208 11.26 18.92 -19.06
C GLY A 208 11.30 19.18 -17.55
N ALA A 209 10.37 18.60 -16.77
CA ALA A 209 10.44 18.68 -15.31
C ALA A 209 11.74 18.08 -14.76
N ASP A 210 12.23 18.63 -13.65
CA ASP A 210 13.38 18.06 -12.96
C ASP A 210 13.00 16.85 -12.10
N GLN A 211 14.00 16.10 -11.64
CA GLN A 211 13.78 14.91 -10.82
C GLN A 211 12.99 15.18 -9.53
N ARG A 212 13.13 16.38 -8.94
CA ARG A 212 12.42 16.73 -7.71
C ARG A 212 10.94 16.91 -8.03
N THR A 213 10.61 17.72 -9.04
CA THR A 213 9.23 17.95 -9.46
C THR A 213 8.54 16.63 -9.83
N VAL A 214 9.19 15.77 -10.63
CA VAL A 214 8.63 14.46 -11.00
C VAL A 214 8.45 13.55 -9.78
N GLY A 215 9.39 13.58 -8.83
CA GLY A 215 9.28 12.82 -7.58
C GLY A 215 8.11 13.28 -6.71
N GLU A 216 7.92 14.58 -6.58
CA GLU A 216 6.78 15.18 -5.86
C GLU A 216 5.46 14.76 -6.52
N LEU A 217 5.35 14.87 -7.84
CA LEU A 217 4.15 14.47 -8.59
C LEU A 217 3.87 12.97 -8.48
N ALA A 218 4.90 12.13 -8.62
CA ALA A 218 4.78 10.68 -8.51
C ALA A 218 4.67 10.18 -7.04
N SER A 219 4.75 11.07 -6.04
CA SER A 219 4.83 10.73 -4.62
C SER A 219 5.94 9.69 -4.35
N LEU A 220 7.17 10.04 -4.73
CA LEU A 220 8.40 9.26 -4.53
C LEU A 220 9.42 10.11 -3.80
N ASP A 221 10.08 9.52 -2.79
CA ASP A 221 11.20 10.18 -2.12
C ASP A 221 12.40 10.34 -3.07
N LYS A 222 13.32 11.23 -2.70
CA LYS A 222 14.50 11.58 -3.51
C LYS A 222 15.36 10.37 -3.91
N ALA A 223 15.58 9.42 -2.99
CA ALA A 223 16.45 8.28 -3.25
C ALA A 223 15.76 7.30 -4.23
N THR A 224 14.50 6.98 -3.96
CA THR A 224 13.67 6.13 -4.83
C THR A 224 13.52 6.75 -6.21
N MET A 225 13.26 8.06 -6.30
CA MET A 225 13.11 8.78 -7.56
C MET A 225 14.41 8.77 -8.40
N ALA A 226 15.56 8.99 -7.76
CA ALA A 226 16.86 8.98 -8.44
C ALA A 226 17.20 7.59 -9.02
N GLU A 227 16.94 6.53 -8.26
CA GLU A 227 17.09 5.16 -8.74
C GLU A 227 16.10 4.85 -9.87
N MET A 228 14.84 5.26 -9.71
CA MET A 228 13.77 5.05 -10.70
C MET A 228 14.14 5.68 -12.05
N VAL A 229 14.52 6.96 -12.08
CA VAL A 229 14.96 7.63 -13.31
C VAL A 229 16.18 6.96 -13.92
N SER A 230 17.16 6.57 -13.09
CA SER A 230 18.35 5.88 -13.59
C SER A 230 17.99 4.58 -14.31
N ARG A 231 17.04 3.81 -13.76
CA ARG A 231 16.53 2.58 -14.39
C ARG A 231 15.71 2.87 -15.65
N LEU A 232 14.84 3.88 -15.63
CA LEU A 232 14.01 4.25 -16.79
C LEU A 232 14.83 4.81 -17.96
N VAL A 233 15.90 5.57 -17.68
CA VAL A 233 16.86 6.04 -18.69
C VAL A 233 17.63 4.86 -19.27
N ARG A 234 18.11 3.92 -18.43
CA ARG A 234 18.80 2.71 -18.90
C ARG A 234 17.90 1.84 -19.79
N ARG A 235 16.61 1.79 -19.50
CA ARG A 235 15.59 1.11 -20.33
C ARG A 235 15.23 1.89 -21.61
N GLY A 236 15.78 3.09 -21.79
CA GLY A 236 15.46 3.94 -22.94
C GLY A 236 14.06 4.54 -22.91
N LEU A 237 13.34 4.50 -21.77
CA LEU A 237 11.98 5.03 -21.66
C LEU A 237 11.97 6.53 -21.36
N VAL A 238 12.94 7.02 -20.60
CA VAL A 238 13.10 8.44 -20.23
C VAL A 238 14.40 8.98 -20.80
N GLN A 239 14.37 10.22 -21.27
CA GLN A 239 15.54 10.98 -21.71
C GLN A 239 15.93 11.99 -20.64
N ARG A 240 17.23 12.25 -20.53
CA ARG A 240 17.80 13.21 -19.58
C ARG A 240 18.65 14.23 -20.33
N ARG A 241 18.36 15.51 -20.16
CA ARG A 241 19.13 16.62 -20.71
C ARG A 241 19.62 17.53 -19.58
N ARG A 242 20.84 18.06 -19.68
CA ARG A 242 21.30 19.12 -18.75
C ARG A 242 20.47 20.38 -18.96
N ASP A 243 20.06 20.99 -17.87
CA ASP A 243 19.37 22.28 -17.91
C ASP A 243 20.37 23.36 -18.39
N PRO A 244 20.07 24.10 -19.49
CA PRO A 244 20.93 25.17 -19.99
C PRO A 244 21.10 26.34 -19.00
N SER A 245 20.14 26.55 -18.11
CA SER A 245 20.10 27.64 -17.14
C SER A 245 20.75 27.27 -15.80
N ASP A 246 20.81 25.96 -15.50
CA ASP A 246 21.46 25.42 -14.29
C ASP A 246 22.11 24.06 -14.60
N GLY A 247 23.41 24.06 -14.92
CA GLY A 247 24.14 22.84 -15.30
C GLY A 247 24.18 21.75 -14.21
N ARG A 248 23.75 22.03 -12.98
CA ARG A 248 23.61 21.05 -11.90
C ARG A 248 22.25 20.32 -11.96
N ARG A 249 21.27 20.87 -12.67
CA ARG A 249 19.94 20.27 -12.88
C ARG A 249 19.88 19.47 -14.16
N ASN A 250 18.94 18.53 -14.18
CA ASN A 250 18.64 17.75 -15.37
C ASN A 250 17.14 17.74 -15.58
N LEU A 251 16.77 18.06 -16.81
CA LEU A 251 15.42 18.05 -17.31
C LEU A 251 15.12 16.66 -17.87
N LEU A 252 13.96 16.14 -17.53
CA LEU A 252 13.51 14.81 -17.91
C LEU A 252 12.36 14.90 -18.90
N SER A 253 12.34 13.98 -19.87
CA SER A 253 11.21 13.86 -20.79
C SER A 253 11.01 12.40 -21.19
N LEU A 254 9.81 12.05 -21.61
CA LEU A 254 9.59 10.74 -22.23
C LEU A 254 10.35 10.63 -23.55
N SER A 255 10.91 9.45 -23.81
CA SER A 255 11.30 9.05 -25.17
C SER A 255 10.08 8.60 -25.97
N PRO A 256 10.19 8.40 -27.30
CA PRO A 256 9.12 7.75 -28.07
C PRO A 256 8.72 6.37 -27.53
N ALA A 257 9.68 5.56 -27.08
CA ALA A 257 9.41 4.26 -26.46
C ALA A 257 8.69 4.39 -25.11
N GLY A 258 9.01 5.44 -24.33
CA GLY A 258 8.33 5.75 -23.08
C GLY A 258 6.88 6.20 -23.28
N GLN A 259 6.63 7.03 -24.29
CA GLN A 259 5.28 7.45 -24.69
C GLN A 259 4.44 6.26 -25.13
N ASP A 260 4.97 5.43 -26.03
CA ASP A 260 4.29 4.23 -26.51
C ASP A 260 3.94 3.25 -25.37
N LEU A 261 4.88 2.98 -24.45
CA LEU A 261 4.61 2.11 -23.30
C LEU A 261 3.54 2.70 -22.37
N LEU A 262 3.58 4.02 -22.12
CA LEU A 262 2.56 4.71 -21.31
C LEU A 262 1.17 4.57 -21.93
N HIS A 263 1.04 4.87 -23.23
CA HIS A 263 -0.24 4.81 -23.95
C HIS A 263 -0.80 3.39 -24.03
N ARG A 264 0.04 2.40 -24.33
CA ARG A 264 -0.37 0.99 -24.35
C ARG A 264 -0.80 0.48 -22.97
N SER A 265 -0.25 1.04 -21.89
CA SER A 265 -0.62 0.70 -20.50
C SER A 265 -1.90 1.40 -20.02
N ALA A 266 -2.30 2.51 -20.64
CA ALA A 266 -3.37 3.38 -20.14
C ALA A 266 -4.72 2.68 -19.99
N ALA A 267 -5.10 1.81 -20.95
CA ALA A 267 -6.34 1.05 -20.88
C ALA A 267 -6.35 0.06 -19.69
N GLY A 268 -5.22 -0.62 -19.46
CA GLY A 268 -5.03 -1.51 -18.31
C GLY A 268 -5.12 -0.73 -16.99
N VAL A 269 -4.48 0.43 -16.91
CA VAL A 269 -4.53 1.30 -15.73
C VAL A 269 -5.96 1.80 -15.46
N ALA A 270 -6.69 2.22 -16.49
CA ALA A 270 -8.09 2.62 -16.35
C ALA A 270 -8.98 1.47 -15.85
N GLN A 271 -8.73 0.24 -16.32
CA GLN A 271 -9.40 -0.96 -15.84
C GLN A 271 -9.10 -1.24 -14.36
N VAL A 272 -7.83 -1.10 -13.93
CA VAL A 272 -7.44 -1.23 -12.52
C VAL A 272 -8.16 -0.21 -11.65
N GLN A 273 -8.18 1.06 -12.05
CA GLN A 273 -8.84 2.13 -11.29
C GLN A 273 -10.35 1.84 -11.14
N ARG A 274 -11.01 1.42 -12.23
CA ARG A 274 -12.43 1.05 -12.20
C ARG A 274 -12.68 -0.13 -11.25
N LEU A 275 -11.87 -1.19 -11.32
CA LEU A 275 -12.05 -2.39 -10.49
C LEU A 275 -11.70 -2.19 -9.01
N LEU A 276 -10.89 -1.18 -8.70
CA LEU A 276 -10.65 -0.75 -7.32
C LEU A 276 -11.87 -0.07 -6.72
N LEU A 277 -12.55 0.78 -7.50
CA LEU A 277 -13.73 1.52 -7.04
C LEU A 277 -15.05 0.75 -7.23
N ALA A 278 -15.09 -0.30 -8.05
CA ALA A 278 -16.29 -1.09 -8.33
C ALA A 278 -17.07 -1.61 -7.10
N PRO A 279 -16.45 -1.90 -5.93
CA PRO A 279 -17.19 -2.24 -4.71
C PRO A 279 -17.93 -1.07 -4.04
N LEU A 280 -17.64 0.17 -4.45
CA LEU A 280 -18.27 1.39 -3.98
C LEU A 280 -19.43 1.79 -4.89
N GLU A 281 -20.40 2.52 -4.35
CA GLU A 281 -21.40 3.20 -5.16
C GLU A 281 -20.79 4.44 -5.81
N GLU A 282 -21.31 4.86 -6.97
CA GLU A 282 -20.72 5.96 -7.75
C GLU A 282 -20.64 7.28 -6.96
N HIS A 283 -21.64 7.54 -6.11
CA HIS A 283 -21.67 8.71 -5.24
C HIS A 283 -20.63 8.66 -4.10
N GLU A 284 -20.07 7.48 -3.79
CA GLU A 284 -19.06 7.30 -2.75
C GLU A 284 -17.63 7.54 -3.29
N HIS A 285 -17.44 7.59 -4.62
CA HIS A 285 -16.11 7.63 -5.24
C HIS A 285 -15.31 8.88 -4.85
N GLU A 286 -15.89 10.07 -5.00
CA GLU A 286 -15.19 11.32 -4.69
C GLU A 286 -14.82 11.41 -3.20
N THR A 287 -15.76 11.05 -2.33
CA THR A 287 -15.53 10.99 -0.89
C THR A 287 -14.44 9.99 -0.53
N ALA A 288 -14.46 8.78 -1.11
CA ALA A 288 -13.42 7.79 -0.87
C ALA A 288 -12.03 8.29 -1.29
N LEU A 289 -11.90 8.90 -2.48
CA LEU A 289 -10.64 9.47 -2.95
C LEU A 289 -10.16 10.60 -2.03
N ALA A 290 -11.06 11.49 -1.60
CA ALA A 290 -10.72 12.59 -0.68
C ALA A 290 -10.21 12.07 0.67
N LEU A 291 -10.86 11.05 1.23
CA LEU A 291 -10.49 10.45 2.51
C LEU A 291 -9.15 9.70 2.42
N ILE A 292 -8.94 8.89 1.37
CA ILE A 292 -7.67 8.19 1.16
C ILE A 292 -6.56 9.22 0.93
N ALA A 293 -6.82 10.31 0.19
CA ALA A 293 -5.86 11.38 0.00
C ALA A 293 -5.45 12.07 1.31
N LYS A 294 -6.38 12.27 2.26
CA LYS A 294 -6.06 12.77 3.60
C LYS A 294 -5.13 11.81 4.36
N ALA A 295 -5.40 10.51 4.33
CA ALA A 295 -4.55 9.50 4.96
C ALA A 295 -3.20 9.30 4.25
N ALA A 296 -3.12 9.63 2.95
CA ALA A 296 -1.92 9.57 2.13
C ALA A 296 -1.02 10.81 2.24
N ARG A 297 -1.53 11.92 2.78
CA ARG A 297 -0.75 13.16 2.94
C ARG A 297 -0.07 13.17 4.31
N PHE A 298 1.25 12.96 4.30
CA PHE A 298 2.15 13.24 5.43
C PHE A 298 3.59 13.46 4.97
#